data_AF-A0A3L7LSG2-F1
#
_entry.id   AF-A0A3L7LSG2-F1
#
_cell.length_a   1.000
_cell.length_b   1.000
_cell.length_c   1.000
_cell.angle_alpha   90.00
_cell.angle_beta   90.00
_cell.angle_gamma   90.00
#
_symmetry.space_group_name_H-M   'P 1'
#
loop_
_entity.id
_entity.type
_entity.pdbx_description
1 polymer ?
#
loop_
_entity_poly.entity_id
_entity_poly.type
_entity_poly.pdbx_seq_one_letter_code
_entity_poly.pdbx_strand_id
1 'polypeptide(L)' 'MTTKKADFIWFNGAMVPWAEAKVHVMSHALHYGSSVFEGVRCYDSHKGP' A
#
# COMPACT_ATOMS: atom_id res chain seq x y z
N MET A 1 8.09 -18.51 -3.92
CA MET A 1 8.52 -17.15 -3.50
C MET A 1 7.58 -16.68 -2.42
N THR A 2 8.04 -16.56 -1.18
CA THR A 2 7.21 -16.04 -0.08
C THR A 2 7.34 -14.51 -0.09
N THR A 3 6.31 -13.82 -0.55
CA THR A 3 6.28 -12.36 -0.55
C THR A 3 6.25 -11.86 0.90
N LYS A 4 7.30 -11.15 1.34
CA LYS A 4 7.30 -10.47 2.66
C LYS A 4 6.20 -9.41 2.64
N LYS A 5 5.25 -9.48 3.57
CA LYS A 5 4.22 -8.44 3.82
C LYS A 5 4.71 -7.50 4.92
N ALA A 6 4.16 -6.29 4.97
CA ALA A 6 4.29 -5.41 6.14
C ALA A 6 3.11 -5.65 7.10
N ASP A 7 3.22 -5.11 8.32
CA ASP A 7 2.19 -5.27 9.34
C ASP A 7 0.98 -4.36 9.11
N PHE A 8 1.22 -3.15 8.61
CA PHE A 8 0.22 -2.10 8.41
C PHE A 8 0.27 -1.49 7.00
N ILE A 9 -0.86 -0.97 6.55
CA ILE A 9 -1.01 -0.14 5.36
C ILE A 9 -1.63 1.19 5.81
N TRP A 10 -1.05 2.29 5.36
CA TRP A 10 -1.70 3.59 5.51
C TRP A 10 -2.85 3.69 4.48
N PHE A 11 -4.07 3.90 4.95
CA PHE A 11 -5.27 3.96 4.11
C PHE A 11 -6.17 5.10 4.61
N ASN A 12 -6.39 6.11 3.77
CA ASN A 12 -7.31 7.25 4.03
C ASN A 12 -7.09 7.96 5.38
N GLY A 13 -5.82 8.22 5.75
CA GLY A 13 -5.50 8.97 6.98
C GLY A 13 -5.20 8.12 8.20
N ALA A 14 -5.35 6.79 8.14
CA ALA A 14 -5.12 5.89 9.27
C ALA A 14 -4.18 4.74 8.95
N MET A 15 -3.47 4.24 9.96
CA MET A 15 -2.72 2.97 9.89
C MET A 15 -3.67 1.81 10.14
N VAL A 16 -3.89 0.98 9.13
CA VAL A 16 -4.81 -0.16 9.16
C VAL A 16 -4.00 -1.46 9.09
N PRO A 17 -4.34 -2.52 9.85
CA PRO A 17 -3.69 -3.82 9.72
C PRO A 17 -3.72 -4.29 8.26
N TRP A 18 -2.62 -4.87 7.76
CA TRP A 18 -2.50 -5.24 6.35
C TRP A 18 -3.68 -6.07 5.84
N ALA A 19 -4.19 -7.00 6.65
CA ALA A 19 -5.29 -7.90 6.29
C ALA A 19 -6.66 -7.19 6.15
N GLU A 20 -6.80 -5.98 6.70
CA GLU A 20 -8.03 -5.20 6.75
C GLU A 20 -8.10 -4.08 5.70
N ALA A 21 -6.98 -3.76 5.05
CA ALA A 21 -6.89 -2.82 3.94
C ALA A 21 -7.60 -3.38 2.68
N LYS A 22 -8.93 -3.35 2.69
CA LYS A 22 -9.80 -3.94 1.67
C LYS A 22 -10.56 -2.86 0.90
N VAL A 23 -10.91 -3.19 -0.34
CA VAL A 23 -11.85 -2.44 -1.17
C VAL A 23 -12.95 -3.38 -1.65
N HIS A 24 -14.12 -2.85 -1.98
CA HIS A 24 -15.20 -3.66 -2.53
C HIS A 24 -14.88 -4.11 -3.96
N VAL A 25 -15.40 -5.27 -4.39
CA VAL A 25 -15.14 -5.81 -5.74
C VAL A 25 -15.64 -4.88 -6.86
N MET A 26 -16.64 -4.04 -6.58
CA MET A 26 -17.18 -3.05 -7.51
C MET A 26 -16.43 -1.71 -7.49
N SER A 27 -15.24 -1.63 -6.90
CA SER A 27 -14.46 -0.40 -6.89
C SER A 27 -14.07 0.00 -8.31
N HIS A 28 -14.43 1.21 -8.72
CA HIS A 28 -14.33 1.68 -10.11
C HIS A 28 -12.94 1.47 -10.73
N ALA A 29 -11.87 1.72 -9.98
CA ALA A 29 -10.50 1.54 -10.45
C ALA A 29 -10.18 0.10 -10.89
N LEU A 30 -10.84 -0.92 -10.31
CA LEU A 30 -10.66 -2.32 -10.69
C LEU A 30 -11.26 -2.64 -12.08
N HIS A 31 -12.30 -1.92 -12.48
CA HIS A 31 -13.02 -2.19 -13.73
C HIS A 31 -12.62 -1.24 -14.86
N TYR A 32 -12.20 -0.02 -14.51
CA TYR A 32 -12.01 1.07 -15.48
C TYR A 32 -10.63 1.74 -15.39
N GLY A 33 -9.70 1.21 -14.58
CA GLY A 33 -8.32 1.69 -14.52
C GLY A 33 -8.14 3.12 -13.99
N SER A 34 -9.14 3.68 -13.32
CA SER A 34 -9.17 5.07 -12.83
C SER A 34 -8.37 5.25 -11.53
N SER A 35 -7.07 4.96 -11.55
CA SER A 35 -6.18 5.15 -10.41
C SER A 35 -4.80 5.63 -10.87
N VAL A 36 -4.10 6.32 -9.98
CA VAL A 36 -2.69 6.68 -10.15
C VAL A 36 -1.89 6.11 -8.98
N PHE A 37 -0.64 5.74 -9.21
CA PHE A 37 0.28 5.26 -8.17
C PHE A 37 1.70 5.73 -8.47
N GLU A 38 2.54 5.73 -7.44
CA GLU A 38 3.95 6.10 -7.52
C GLU A 38 4.84 5.00 -6.97
N GLY A 39 6.10 4.98 -7.40
CA GLY A 39 7.13 4.05 -6.95
C GLY A 39 8.20 4.76 -6.14
N VAL A 40 8.34 4.42 -4.86
CA VAL A 40 9.35 5.01 -3.97
C VAL A 40 10.23 3.92 -3.37
N ARG A 41 11.52 4.21 -3.18
CA ARG A 41 12.47 3.33 -2.49
C ARG A 41 12.98 3.98 -1.21
N CYS A 42 13.00 3.20 -0.13
CA CYS A 42 13.70 3.53 1.10
C CYS A 42 15.04 2.80 1.10
N TYR A 43 16.12 3.51 1.41
CA TYR A 43 17.47 2.96 1.50
C TYR A 43 17.99 3.16 2.91
N ASP A 44 18.64 2.13 3.45
CA ASP A 44 19.41 2.25 4.67
C ASP A 44 20.70 3.03 4.36
N SER A 45 20.78 4.25 4.87
CA SER A 45 21.91 5.15 4.61
C SER A 45 22.53 5.60 5.92
N HIS A 46 23.85 5.79 5.91
CA HIS A 46 24.65 6.28 7.04
C HIS A 46 24.22 7.66 7.61
N LYS A 47 23.30 8.38 6.97
CA LYS A 47 22.77 9.69 7.39
C LYS A 47 21.26 9.68 7.66
N GLY A 48 20.62 8.52 7.64
CA GLY A 48 19.24 8.40 8.12
C GLY A 48 19.17 8.70 9.62
N PRO A 49 17.96 8.92 10.18
CA PRO A 49 17.79 8.80 11.63
C PRO A 49 18.30 7.45 12.15
#